data_AF-A0A3C2DGI3-F1
#
_entry.id   AF-A0A3C2DGI3-F1
#
_cell.length_a   1.000
_cell.length_b   1.000
_cell.length_c   1.000
_cell.angle_alpha   90.00
_cell.angle_beta   90.00
_cell.angle_gamma   90.00
#
_symmetry.space_group_name_H-M   'P 1'
#
loop_
_entity.id
_entity.type
_entity.pdbx_description
1 polymer ?
#
loop_
_entity_poly.entity_id
_entity_poly.type
_entity_poly.pdbx_seq_one_letter_code
_entity_poly.pdbx_strand_id
1 'polypeptide(L)'
;WLELGEVDRAQRELATAFGPQTASGFVPHINYVRSPGFHYDLWGRRDGSSITQPPMYGYAAAELARAGHQPTEEVLAAATAGLRFLLDHRRNPSGLVRVCHPWETGADDSPRWDDHCPGDFDRDRWRITKDRLVSLFETGPDGEALTNPAFDVAPVGFNALVAFNARELAGITGDDRLADDAKVLAGALADRWDPVLGTWVDECSDTSGS
;
A
#
# COMPACT_ATOMS: atom_id res chain seq x y z
N TRP A 1 0.09 -17.66 -12.85
CA TRP A 1 -0.42 -17.71 -14.24
C TRP A 1 0.71 -17.77 -15.25
N LEU A 2 1.64 -16.81 -15.23
CA LEU A 2 2.80 -16.81 -16.11
C LEU A 2 3.61 -18.13 -16.04
N GLU A 3 3.97 -18.58 -14.84
CA GLU A 3 4.66 -19.87 -14.61
C GLU A 3 3.86 -21.10 -15.08
N LEU A 4 2.55 -20.96 -15.28
CA LEU A 4 1.69 -22.03 -15.78
C LEU A 4 1.51 -21.95 -17.31
N GLY A 5 2.19 -21.03 -17.99
CA GLY A 5 2.02 -20.74 -19.41
C GLY A 5 0.73 -19.97 -19.76
N GLU A 6 -0.04 -19.52 -18.76
CA GLU A 6 -1.30 -18.79 -18.96
C GLU A 6 -1.06 -17.27 -19.01
N VAL A 7 -0.33 -16.80 -20.03
CA VAL A 7 0.09 -15.39 -20.18
C VAL A 7 -1.09 -14.42 -20.21
N ASP A 8 -2.09 -14.69 -21.06
CA ASP A 8 -3.25 -13.80 -21.18
C ASP A 8 -4.01 -13.67 -19.86
N ARG A 9 -4.00 -14.73 -19.04
CA ARG A 9 -4.62 -14.68 -17.72
C ARG A 9 -3.78 -13.85 -16.76
N ALA A 10 -2.46 -13.98 -16.79
CA ALA A 10 -1.56 -13.14 -16.00
C ALA A 10 -1.80 -11.64 -16.29
N GLN A 11 -1.86 -11.26 -17.58
CA GLN A 11 -2.14 -9.88 -17.98
C GLN A 11 -3.53 -9.41 -17.55
N ARG A 12 -4.58 -10.24 -17.74
CA ARG A 12 -5.94 -9.89 -17.31
C ARG A 12 -6.08 -9.71 -15.81
N GLU A 13 -5.44 -10.55 -15.01
CA GLU A 13 -5.48 -10.44 -13.54
C GLU A 13 -4.79 -9.17 -13.07
N LEU A 14 -3.64 -8.81 -13.65
CA LEU A 14 -2.97 -7.55 -13.37
C LEU A 14 -3.86 -6.35 -13.73
N ALA A 15 -4.47 -6.35 -14.92
CA ALA A 15 -5.40 -5.31 -15.33
C ALA A 15 -6.64 -5.21 -14.41
N THR A 16 -7.16 -6.36 -13.96
CA THR A 16 -8.34 -6.44 -13.07
C THR A 16 -8.07 -5.85 -11.70
N ALA A 17 -6.83 -5.91 -11.20
CA ALA A 17 -6.45 -5.29 -9.94
C ALA A 17 -6.69 -3.77 -9.93
N PHE A 18 -6.58 -3.12 -11.09
CA PHE A 18 -6.81 -1.68 -11.25
C PHE A 18 -8.28 -1.30 -11.51
N GLY A 19 -9.19 -2.26 -11.64
CA GLY A 19 -10.62 -2.00 -11.90
C GLY A 19 -11.26 -0.93 -11.00
N PRO A 20 -11.05 -0.95 -9.66
CA PRO A 20 -11.59 0.03 -8.73
C PRO A 20 -10.61 1.18 -8.40
N GLN A 21 -9.55 1.34 -9.20
CA GLN A 21 -8.60 2.46 -9.06
C GLN A 21 -9.33 3.79 -9.27
N THR A 22 -8.95 4.78 -8.49
CA THR A 22 -9.57 6.11 -8.51
C THR A 22 -8.79 7.11 -9.38
N ALA A 23 -9.36 8.29 -9.59
CA ALA A 23 -8.73 9.35 -10.37
C ALA A 23 -7.45 9.91 -9.71
N SER A 24 -7.38 9.90 -8.38
CA SER A 24 -6.15 10.22 -7.62
C SER A 24 -5.02 9.18 -7.80
N GLY A 25 -5.31 8.04 -8.43
CA GLY A 25 -4.38 6.92 -8.58
C GLY A 25 -4.48 5.89 -7.46
N PHE A 26 -5.27 6.12 -6.40
CA PHE A 26 -5.40 5.16 -5.30
C PHE A 26 -5.92 3.79 -5.78
N VAL A 27 -5.18 2.74 -5.43
CA VAL A 27 -5.51 1.33 -5.71
C VAL A 27 -5.95 0.65 -4.40
N PRO A 28 -7.21 0.20 -4.28
CA PRO A 28 -7.72 -0.43 -3.08
C PRO A 28 -7.25 -1.89 -2.95
N HIS A 29 -7.13 -2.39 -1.73
CA HIS A 29 -6.75 -3.80 -1.49
C HIS A 29 -7.83 -4.81 -1.87
N ILE A 30 -9.12 -4.41 -1.87
CA ILE A 30 -10.22 -5.25 -2.35
C ILE A 30 -10.91 -4.60 -3.54
N ASN A 31 -11.18 -5.42 -4.56
CA ASN A 31 -12.05 -5.14 -5.70
C ASN A 31 -13.35 -5.97 -5.61
N TYR A 32 -14.50 -5.32 -5.42
CA TYR A 32 -15.82 -5.97 -5.24
C TYR A 32 -16.53 -6.27 -6.57
N VAL A 33 -15.88 -6.98 -7.50
CA VAL A 33 -16.41 -7.26 -8.86
C VAL A 33 -17.81 -7.90 -8.86
N ARG A 34 -18.06 -8.86 -7.97
CA ARG A 34 -19.31 -9.65 -7.96
C ARG A 34 -20.41 -9.09 -7.08
N SER A 35 -20.07 -8.26 -6.10
CA SER A 35 -21.04 -7.71 -5.15
C SER A 35 -20.64 -6.29 -4.74
N PRO A 36 -20.69 -5.32 -5.68
CA PRO A 36 -20.42 -3.92 -5.37
C PRO A 36 -21.30 -3.42 -4.23
N GLY A 37 -20.69 -2.72 -3.27
CA GLY A 37 -21.36 -2.16 -2.11
C GLY A 37 -21.59 -3.15 -0.95
N PHE A 38 -21.11 -4.40 -1.05
CA PHE A 38 -21.23 -5.38 0.03
C PHE A 38 -20.71 -4.86 1.38
N HIS A 39 -19.63 -4.07 1.37
CA HIS A 39 -19.05 -3.42 2.54
C HIS A 39 -19.09 -1.88 2.43
N TYR A 40 -20.14 -1.32 1.82
CA TYR A 40 -20.28 0.13 1.68
C TYR A 40 -20.28 0.86 3.03
N ASP A 41 -20.96 0.29 4.04
CA ASP A 41 -21.03 0.90 5.38
C ASP A 41 -19.67 0.98 6.07
N LEU A 42 -18.73 0.09 5.70
CA LEU A 42 -17.36 0.09 6.22
C LEU A 42 -16.47 1.07 5.44
N TRP A 43 -16.53 1.03 4.11
CA TRP A 43 -15.56 1.73 3.27
C TRP A 43 -16.01 3.11 2.76
N GLY A 44 -17.32 3.40 2.79
CA GLY A 44 -17.89 4.54 2.08
C GLY A 44 -17.77 4.45 0.55
N ARG A 45 -17.34 3.30 0.03
CA ARG A 45 -17.03 3.05 -1.39
C ARG A 45 -17.73 1.78 -1.87
N ARG A 46 -18.18 1.78 -3.13
CA ARG A 46 -18.94 0.67 -3.71
C ARG A 46 -18.04 -0.41 -4.33
N ASP A 47 -17.08 -0.01 -5.15
CA ASP A 47 -16.37 -0.95 -6.04
C ASP A 47 -15.05 -1.46 -5.44
N GLY A 48 -14.55 -0.81 -4.39
CA GLY A 48 -13.37 -1.25 -3.66
C GLY A 48 -13.31 -0.71 -2.23
N SER A 49 -12.38 -1.20 -1.44
CA SER A 49 -12.09 -0.67 -0.10
C SER A 49 -11.58 0.78 -0.14
N SER A 50 -11.50 1.45 1.02
CA SER A 50 -10.86 2.77 1.14
C SER A 50 -9.39 2.73 1.56
N ILE A 51 -8.85 1.54 1.85
CA ILE A 51 -7.43 1.33 2.14
C ILE A 51 -6.72 0.50 1.07
N THR A 52 -5.39 0.63 1.01
CA THR A 52 -4.52 -0.06 0.04
C THR A 52 -3.85 -1.30 0.64
N GLN A 53 -2.93 -1.91 -0.10
CA GLN A 53 -2.00 -2.96 0.32
C GLN A 53 -0.63 -2.74 -0.35
N PRO A 54 0.43 -3.48 0.02
CA PRO A 54 1.73 -3.28 -0.59
C PRO A 54 1.65 -3.40 -2.12
N PRO A 55 2.18 -2.43 -2.90
CA PRO A 55 1.87 -2.24 -4.32
C PRO A 55 2.63 -3.21 -5.23
N MET A 56 2.45 -4.52 -5.06
CA MET A 56 3.18 -5.58 -5.78
C MET A 56 2.93 -5.63 -7.29
N TYR A 57 2.06 -4.77 -7.81
CA TYR A 57 1.77 -4.67 -9.24
C TYR A 57 2.95 -4.12 -10.06
N GLY A 58 3.86 -3.32 -9.47
CA GLY A 58 5.04 -2.82 -10.18
C GLY A 58 6.01 -3.95 -10.54
N TYR A 59 6.27 -4.83 -9.58
CA TYR A 59 7.03 -6.05 -9.77
C TYR A 59 6.33 -7.03 -10.72
N ALA A 60 5.02 -7.24 -10.57
CA ALA A 60 4.27 -8.11 -11.47
C ALA A 60 4.34 -7.66 -12.94
N ALA A 61 4.28 -6.35 -13.19
CA ALA A 61 4.49 -5.77 -14.52
C ALA A 61 5.92 -6.01 -15.04
N ALA A 62 6.94 -5.82 -14.19
CA ALA A 62 8.33 -6.06 -14.54
C ALA A 62 8.60 -7.54 -14.89
N GLU A 63 8.02 -8.49 -14.16
CA GLU A 63 8.15 -9.92 -14.45
C GLU A 63 7.51 -10.31 -15.79
N LEU A 64 6.32 -9.78 -16.10
CA LEU A 64 5.69 -9.96 -17.40
C LEU A 64 6.57 -9.42 -18.54
N ALA A 65 7.12 -8.22 -18.36
CA ALA A 65 8.03 -7.59 -19.31
C ALA A 65 9.32 -8.42 -19.52
N ARG A 66 9.95 -8.91 -18.45
CA ARG A 66 11.14 -9.78 -18.49
C ARG A 66 10.90 -11.08 -19.24
N ALA A 67 9.69 -11.63 -19.13
CA ALA A 67 9.27 -12.81 -19.88
C ALA A 67 8.92 -12.52 -21.36
N GLY A 68 9.05 -11.27 -21.82
CA GLY A 68 8.74 -10.87 -23.20
C GLY A 68 7.26 -10.55 -23.44
N HIS A 69 6.47 -10.39 -22.38
CA HIS A 69 5.03 -10.14 -22.42
C HIS A 69 4.67 -8.77 -21.83
N GLN A 70 5.14 -7.71 -22.49
CA GLN A 70 4.93 -6.33 -22.05
C GLN A 70 3.45 -6.07 -21.69
N PRO A 71 3.16 -5.57 -20.47
CA PRO A 71 1.83 -5.05 -20.15
C PRO A 71 1.44 -3.90 -21.08
N THR A 72 0.14 -3.65 -21.21
CA THR A 72 -0.35 -2.54 -22.05
C THR A 72 0.00 -1.19 -21.43
N GLU A 73 0.00 -0.13 -22.26
CA GLU A 73 0.26 1.24 -21.79
C GLU A 73 -0.71 1.67 -20.69
N GLU A 74 -1.99 1.26 -20.77
CA GLU A 74 -3.00 1.56 -19.75
C GLU A 74 -2.66 0.91 -18.41
N VAL A 75 -2.19 -0.34 -18.42
CA VAL A 75 -1.77 -1.06 -17.20
C VAL A 75 -0.53 -0.41 -16.60
N LEU A 76 0.44 -0.02 -17.43
CA LEU A 76 1.65 0.66 -16.96
C LEU A 76 1.33 2.05 -16.39
N ALA A 77 0.39 2.79 -17.01
CA ALA A 77 -0.09 4.07 -16.51
C ALA A 77 -0.83 3.92 -15.18
N ALA A 78 -1.70 2.92 -15.05
CA ALA A 78 -2.42 2.58 -13.82
C ALA A 78 -1.46 2.21 -12.69
N ALA A 79 -0.47 1.36 -12.96
CA ALA A 79 0.57 1.00 -12.00
C ALA A 79 1.39 2.23 -11.56
N THR A 80 1.75 3.09 -12.50
CA THR A 80 2.51 4.33 -12.21
C THR A 80 1.67 5.27 -11.33
N ALA A 81 0.40 5.47 -11.66
CA ALA A 81 -0.52 6.28 -10.87
C ALA A 81 -0.71 5.73 -9.44
N GLY A 82 -0.75 4.41 -9.28
CA GLY A 82 -0.83 3.76 -7.97
C GLY A 82 0.37 4.04 -7.08
N LEU A 83 1.59 3.91 -7.62
CA LEU A 83 2.80 4.22 -6.86
C LEU A 83 2.93 5.73 -6.60
N ARG A 84 2.55 6.56 -7.58
CA ARG A 84 2.50 8.01 -7.41
C ARG A 84 1.57 8.43 -6.28
N PHE A 85 0.40 7.80 -6.18
CA PHE A 85 -0.52 8.10 -5.09
C PHE A 85 0.16 7.94 -3.72
N LEU A 86 0.87 6.82 -3.50
CA LEU A 86 1.59 6.57 -2.25
C LEU A 86 2.72 7.58 -2.03
N LEU A 87 3.51 7.85 -3.07
CA LEU A 87 4.69 8.69 -2.98
C LEU A 87 4.37 10.18 -2.83
N ASP A 88 3.24 10.64 -3.38
CA ASP A 88 2.85 12.05 -3.45
C ASP A 88 1.82 12.42 -2.35
N HIS A 89 0.94 11.51 -1.93
CA HIS A 89 -0.12 11.80 -0.95
C HIS A 89 0.10 11.20 0.43
N ARG A 90 0.93 10.15 0.56
CA ARG A 90 1.07 9.39 1.80
C ARG A 90 2.47 9.52 2.43
N ARG A 91 3.38 10.21 1.75
CA ARG A 91 4.74 10.46 2.26
C ARG A 91 4.72 11.54 3.34
N ASN A 92 5.40 11.28 4.44
CA ASN A 92 5.53 12.20 5.56
C ASN A 92 6.83 13.03 5.47
N PRO A 93 7.10 13.94 6.42
CA PRO A 93 8.31 14.76 6.41
C PRO A 93 9.64 13.99 6.52
N SER A 94 9.66 12.77 7.07
CA SER A 94 10.88 11.93 7.10
C SER A 94 11.18 11.28 5.75
N GLY A 95 10.24 11.37 4.79
CA GLY A 95 10.35 10.79 3.47
C GLY A 95 9.78 9.38 3.37
N LEU A 96 9.22 8.83 4.45
CA LEU A 96 8.55 7.52 4.45
C LEU A 96 7.05 7.64 4.14
N VAL A 97 6.51 6.61 3.50
CA VAL A 97 5.07 6.42 3.25
C VAL A 97 4.39 5.88 4.50
N ARG A 98 3.34 6.58 4.93
CA ARG A 98 2.48 6.18 6.06
C ARG A 98 1.35 5.27 5.60
N VAL A 99 0.95 4.38 6.51
CA VAL A 99 -0.27 3.58 6.37
C VAL A 99 -1.37 4.14 7.28
N CYS A 100 -2.63 3.95 6.90
CA CYS A 100 -3.82 4.33 7.66
C CYS A 100 -4.35 3.23 8.58
N HIS A 101 -3.97 1.98 8.32
CA HIS A 101 -4.59 0.84 8.97
C HIS A 101 -3.64 -0.37 8.98
N PRO A 102 -3.63 -1.22 10.02
CA PRO A 102 -2.83 -2.45 10.05
C PRO A 102 -2.99 -3.33 8.80
N TRP A 103 -4.23 -3.42 8.29
CA TRP A 103 -4.58 -4.16 7.07
C TRP A 103 -3.81 -3.74 5.81
N GLU A 104 -3.33 -2.48 5.75
CA GLU A 104 -2.52 -2.02 4.61
C GLU A 104 -1.14 -2.67 4.56
N THR A 105 -0.68 -3.25 5.68
CA THR A 105 0.63 -3.90 5.75
C THR A 105 0.61 -5.35 5.27
N GLY A 106 -0.58 -5.97 5.17
CA GLY A 106 -0.73 -7.40 4.96
C GLY A 106 -0.32 -8.27 6.17
N ALA A 107 -0.02 -7.64 7.31
CA ALA A 107 0.38 -8.27 8.56
C ALA A 107 -0.56 -7.88 9.71
N ASP A 108 -1.85 -8.14 9.50
CA ASP A 108 -2.99 -7.59 10.26
C ASP A 108 -2.96 -7.83 11.76
N ASP A 109 -2.45 -8.98 12.18
CA ASP A 109 -2.37 -9.42 13.59
C ASP A 109 -0.92 -9.48 14.08
N SER A 110 -0.02 -8.70 13.46
CA SER A 110 1.37 -8.61 13.90
C SER A 110 1.46 -7.98 15.28
N PRO A 111 2.31 -8.51 16.20
CA PRO A 111 2.59 -7.87 17.48
C PRO A 111 3.12 -6.44 17.37
N ARG A 112 3.58 -6.04 16.18
CA ARG A 112 3.99 -4.66 15.86
C ARG A 112 2.88 -3.64 16.10
N TRP A 113 1.62 -4.07 16.13
CA TRP A 113 0.46 -3.19 16.30
C TRP A 113 -0.12 -3.22 17.71
N ASP A 114 0.40 -4.02 18.63
CA ASP A 114 -0.22 -4.27 19.95
C ASP A 114 -0.37 -2.98 20.78
N ASP A 115 0.52 -2.00 20.63
CA ASP A 115 0.43 -0.69 21.29
C ASP A 115 -0.82 0.10 20.88
N HIS A 116 -1.40 -0.19 19.70
CA HIS A 116 -2.66 0.41 19.24
C HIS A 116 -3.92 -0.32 19.78
N CYS A 117 -3.76 -1.45 20.49
CA CYS A 117 -4.84 -2.19 21.15
C CYS A 117 -4.43 -2.61 22.59
N PRO A 118 -4.23 -1.65 23.50
CA PRO A 118 -3.65 -1.91 24.81
C PRO A 118 -4.44 -2.94 25.63
N GLY A 119 -3.70 -3.78 26.37
CA GLY A 119 -4.20 -4.91 27.16
C GLY A 119 -3.73 -6.26 26.61
N ASP A 120 -4.08 -7.36 27.29
CA ASP A 120 -3.71 -8.71 26.84
C ASP A 120 -4.32 -9.01 25.46
N PHE A 121 -3.61 -9.75 24.61
CA PHE A 121 -4.09 -10.09 23.26
C PHE A 121 -5.47 -10.75 23.31
N ASP A 122 -6.46 -10.08 22.71
CA ASP A 122 -7.83 -10.54 22.60
C ASP A 122 -8.35 -10.26 21.17
N ARG A 123 -8.80 -11.33 20.49
CA ARG A 123 -9.19 -11.25 19.07
C ARG A 123 -10.44 -10.41 18.84
N ASP A 124 -11.39 -10.44 19.75
CA ASP A 124 -12.63 -9.66 19.60
C ASP A 124 -12.37 -8.17 19.85
N ARG A 125 -11.53 -7.85 20.83
CA ARG A 125 -11.05 -6.48 21.05
C ARG A 125 -10.27 -5.97 19.85
N TRP A 126 -9.43 -6.81 19.25
CA TRP A 126 -8.68 -6.43 18.05
C TRP A 126 -9.62 -6.16 16.86
N ARG A 127 -10.63 -7.00 16.66
CA ARG A 127 -11.64 -6.79 15.61
C ARG A 127 -12.34 -5.44 15.78
N ILE A 128 -12.82 -5.15 16.99
CA ILE A 128 -13.51 -3.87 17.29
C ILE A 128 -12.56 -2.68 17.10
N THR A 129 -11.29 -2.82 17.49
CA THR A 129 -10.29 -1.75 17.36
C THR A 129 -10.02 -1.44 15.88
N LYS A 130 -9.86 -2.48 15.04
CA LYS A 130 -9.66 -2.33 13.59
C LYS A 130 -10.89 -1.68 12.93
N ASP A 131 -12.09 -2.14 13.25
CA ASP A 131 -13.32 -1.51 12.73
C ASP A 131 -13.43 -0.02 13.15
N ARG A 132 -13.02 0.32 14.38
CA ARG A 132 -12.93 1.73 14.83
C ARG A 132 -11.90 2.52 14.04
N LEU A 133 -10.72 1.97 13.74
CA LEU A 133 -9.69 2.68 12.98
C LEU A 133 -10.19 3.10 11.60
N VAL A 134 -11.09 2.32 10.98
CA VAL A 134 -11.71 2.65 9.69
C VAL A 134 -12.56 3.92 9.77
N SER A 135 -13.30 4.12 10.87
CA SER A 135 -14.15 5.31 11.03
C SER A 135 -13.38 6.60 11.32
N LEU A 136 -12.05 6.50 11.50
CA LEU A 136 -11.16 7.62 11.84
C LEU A 136 -10.30 8.08 10.65
N PHE A 137 -10.48 7.52 9.45
CA PHE A 137 -9.75 7.97 8.28
C PHE A 137 -10.07 9.42 7.93
N GLU A 138 -9.03 10.20 7.64
CA GLU A 138 -9.21 11.41 6.85
C GLU A 138 -9.16 11.00 5.38
N THR A 139 -10.28 11.14 4.68
CA THR A 139 -10.43 10.66 3.31
C THR A 139 -10.22 11.75 2.27
N GLY A 140 -9.67 11.37 1.13
CA GLY A 140 -9.58 12.21 -0.06
C GLY A 140 -10.90 12.30 -0.82
N PRO A 141 -10.90 13.05 -1.95
CA PRO A 141 -12.10 13.30 -2.74
C PRO A 141 -12.70 12.03 -3.38
N ASP A 142 -11.91 10.98 -3.57
CA ASP A 142 -12.40 9.71 -4.10
C ASP A 142 -12.78 8.72 -2.97
N GLY A 143 -12.71 9.13 -1.70
CA GLY A 143 -13.01 8.27 -0.53
C GLY A 143 -11.88 7.33 -0.13
N GLU A 144 -10.68 7.53 -0.66
CA GLU A 144 -9.44 6.87 -0.27
C GLU A 144 -8.90 7.40 1.06
N ALA A 145 -8.33 6.54 1.89
CA ALA A 145 -7.74 6.95 3.15
C ALA A 145 -6.40 7.66 2.91
N LEU A 146 -6.30 8.93 3.33
CA LEU A 146 -5.10 9.77 3.16
C LEU A 146 -4.26 9.84 4.43
N THR A 147 -4.89 9.85 5.61
CA THR A 147 -4.21 9.77 6.92
C THR A 147 -5.12 9.05 7.93
N ASN A 148 -4.55 8.62 9.06
CA ASN A 148 -5.32 8.18 10.22
C ASN A 148 -4.66 8.70 11.49
N PRO A 149 -5.23 9.70 12.18
CA PRO A 149 -4.61 10.26 13.39
C PRO A 149 -4.50 9.25 14.53
N ALA A 150 -5.27 8.15 14.52
CA ALA A 150 -5.18 7.08 15.52
C ALA A 150 -4.23 5.93 15.11
N PHE A 151 -3.70 5.97 13.88
CA PHE A 151 -2.78 4.97 13.35
C PHE A 151 -1.81 5.63 12.37
N ASP A 152 -0.85 6.36 12.93
CA ASP A 152 0.10 7.16 12.17
C ASP A 152 1.49 6.51 12.18
N VAL A 153 1.62 5.48 11.34
CA VAL A 153 2.80 4.62 11.28
C VAL A 153 3.33 4.58 9.85
N ALA A 154 4.65 4.57 9.70
CA ALA A 154 5.35 4.28 8.45
C ALA A 154 6.16 2.98 8.57
N PRO A 155 5.56 1.84 8.21
CA PRO A 155 6.18 0.53 8.37
C PRO A 155 7.36 0.35 7.42
N VAL A 156 8.50 -0.11 7.92
CA VAL A 156 9.71 -0.30 7.09
C VAL A 156 9.50 -1.35 5.99
N GLY A 157 8.71 -2.40 6.29
CA GLY A 157 8.38 -3.44 5.31
C GLY A 157 7.50 -2.91 4.17
N PHE A 158 6.50 -2.09 4.48
CA PHE A 158 5.64 -1.47 3.46
C PHE A 158 6.46 -0.55 2.57
N ASN A 159 7.28 0.32 3.17
CA ASN A 159 8.15 1.26 2.46
C ASN A 159 9.18 0.56 1.58
N ALA A 160 9.77 -0.56 2.05
CA ALA A 160 10.70 -1.35 1.25
C ALA A 160 10.02 -1.91 0.00
N LEU A 161 8.77 -2.39 0.14
CA LEU A 161 7.98 -2.88 -0.99
C LEU A 161 7.59 -1.75 -1.95
N VAL A 162 7.24 -0.56 -1.45
CA VAL A 162 6.99 0.61 -2.32
C VAL A 162 8.25 0.97 -3.11
N ALA A 163 9.40 1.11 -2.45
CA ALA A 163 10.66 1.45 -3.10
C ALA A 163 11.06 0.39 -4.15
N PHE A 164 10.92 -0.89 -3.80
CA PHE A 164 11.19 -2.00 -4.71
C PHE A 164 10.29 -1.93 -5.95
N ASN A 165 8.97 -1.83 -5.77
CA ASN A 165 8.02 -1.80 -6.89
C ASN A 165 8.17 -0.54 -7.76
N ALA A 166 8.47 0.60 -7.16
CA ALA A 166 8.78 1.83 -7.90
C ALA A 166 10.00 1.66 -8.80
N ARG A 167 11.08 1.07 -8.28
CA ARG A 167 12.29 0.80 -9.06
C ARG A 167 12.05 -0.21 -10.18
N GLU A 168 11.33 -1.30 -9.88
CA GLU A 168 11.02 -2.35 -10.86
C GLU A 168 10.17 -1.79 -12.02
N LEU A 169 9.14 -1.01 -11.69
CA LEU A 169 8.28 -0.40 -12.71
C LEU A 169 9.05 0.65 -13.53
N ALA A 170 9.83 1.51 -12.88
CA ALA A 170 10.66 2.49 -13.58
C ALA A 170 11.66 1.84 -14.56
N GLY A 171 12.15 0.64 -14.23
CA GLY A 171 13.05 -0.12 -15.11
C GLY A 171 12.42 -0.54 -16.44
N ILE A 172 11.09 -0.66 -16.51
CA ILE A 172 10.38 -1.02 -17.75
C ILE A 172 9.66 0.17 -18.40
N THR A 173 9.30 1.21 -17.64
CA THR A 173 8.64 2.41 -18.17
C THR A 173 9.61 3.53 -18.53
N GLY A 174 10.81 3.55 -17.97
CA GLY A 174 11.75 4.67 -18.09
C GLY A 174 11.34 5.91 -17.27
N ASP A 175 10.48 5.79 -16.26
CA ASP A 175 10.09 6.91 -15.39
C ASP A 175 11.24 7.24 -14.40
N ASP A 176 12.09 8.18 -14.79
CA ASP A 176 13.22 8.67 -13.98
C ASP A 176 12.78 9.23 -12.63
N ARG A 177 11.64 9.94 -12.56
CA ARG A 177 11.14 10.52 -11.31
C ARG A 177 10.75 9.39 -10.35
N LEU A 178 10.11 8.33 -10.85
CA LEU A 178 9.75 7.16 -10.02
C LEU A 178 11.00 6.41 -9.55
N ALA A 179 12.03 6.29 -10.40
CA ALA A 179 13.32 5.71 -10.02
C ALA A 179 14.03 6.54 -8.93
N ASP A 180 13.99 7.86 -9.01
CA ASP A 180 14.59 8.74 -8.01
C ASP A 180 13.83 8.73 -6.69
N ASP A 181 12.50 8.71 -6.74
CA ASP A 181 11.66 8.53 -5.54
C ASP A 181 11.95 7.21 -4.83
N ALA A 182 12.16 6.12 -5.59
CA ALA A 182 12.57 4.83 -5.03
C ALA A 182 13.92 4.91 -4.30
N LYS A 183 14.90 5.64 -4.84
CA LYS A 183 16.22 5.86 -4.21
C LYS A 183 16.08 6.69 -2.94
N VAL A 184 15.29 7.76 -2.97
CA VAL A 184 15.03 8.62 -1.81
C VAL A 184 14.38 7.81 -0.69
N LEU A 185 13.37 7.01 -1.02
CA LEU A 185 12.67 6.16 -0.06
C LEU A 185 13.59 5.09 0.55
N ALA A 186 14.46 4.48 -0.27
CA ALA A 186 15.49 3.55 0.20
C ALA A 186 16.52 4.24 1.13
N GLY A 187 16.86 5.50 0.88
CA GLY A 187 17.69 6.32 1.77
C GLY A 187 17.03 6.54 3.13
N ALA A 188 15.77 6.97 3.14
CA ALA A 188 15.00 7.15 4.38
C ALA A 188 14.87 5.84 5.19
N LEU A 189 14.74 4.70 4.51
CA LEU A 189 14.76 3.39 5.15
C LEU A 189 16.11 3.07 5.80
N ALA A 190 17.23 3.45 5.19
CA ALA A 190 18.56 3.21 5.78
C ALA A 190 18.71 3.93 7.13
N ASP A 191 18.10 5.10 7.28
CA ASP A 191 18.08 5.87 8.53
C ASP A 191 17.22 5.24 9.63
N ARG A 192 16.47 4.16 9.34
CA ARG A 192 15.66 3.40 10.31
C ARG A 192 16.34 2.14 10.85
N TRP A 193 17.60 1.91 10.50
CA TRP A 193 18.38 0.81 11.08
C TRP A 193 18.72 1.08 12.55
N ASP A 194 18.33 0.15 13.44
CA ASP A 194 18.75 0.14 14.83
C ASP A 194 19.90 -0.87 15.02
N PRO A 195 21.12 -0.42 15.34
CA PRO A 195 22.28 -1.31 15.51
C PRO A 195 22.22 -2.15 16.79
N VAL A 196 21.44 -1.75 17.80
CA VAL A 196 21.28 -2.49 19.05
C VAL A 196 20.30 -3.65 18.84
N LEU A 197 19.17 -3.39 18.17
CA LEU A 197 18.20 -4.42 17.83
C LEU A 197 18.64 -5.28 16.64
N GLY A 198 19.56 -4.78 15.81
CA GLY A 198 20.04 -5.46 14.61
C GLY A 198 18.98 -5.59 13.52
N THR A 199 18.06 -4.62 13.44
CA THR A 199 16.97 -4.60 12.47
C THR A 199 16.52 -3.17 12.16
N TRP A 200 15.78 -3.00 11.06
CA TRP A 200 15.03 -1.78 10.80
C TRP A 200 13.78 -1.69 11.69
N VAL A 201 13.48 -0.49 12.18
CA VAL A 201 12.35 -0.21 13.10
C VAL A 201 11.35 0.71 12.40
N ASP A 202 10.06 0.45 12.61
CA ASP A 202 9.00 1.31 12.09
C ASP A 202 9.08 2.71 12.66
N GLU A 203 8.73 3.69 11.83
CA GLU A 203 8.51 5.04 12.33
C GLU A 203 7.06 5.16 12.79
N CYS A 204 6.85 5.32 14.08
CA CYS A 204 5.58 5.73 14.65
C CYS A 204 5.70 7.20 15.04
N SER A 205 4.67 8.00 14.81
CA SER A 205 4.66 9.33 15.46
C SER A 205 4.55 9.15 16.97
N ASP A 206 5.44 9.81 17.70
CA ASP A 206 5.40 9.84 19.15
C ASP A 206 4.02 10.35 19.61
N THR A 207 3.20 9.45 20.16
CA THR A 207 2.10 9.82 21.05
C THR A 207 2.60 10.03 22.48
N SER A 208 3.86 10.47 22.62
CA SER A 208 4.44 10.89 23.89
C SER A 208 4.57 12.42 23.92
N GLY A 209 3.45 13.13 24.16
CA GLY A 209 3.52 14.55 24.50
C GLY A 209 2.24 15.38 24.38
N SER A 210 1.29 15.19 25.32
CA SER A 210 0.64 16.29 26.06
C SER A 210 -0.16 15.76 27.24
#